data_AF-A0A7V5H2Y7-F1
#
_entry.id   AF-A0A7V5H2Y7-F1
#
_cell.length_a   1.000
_cell.length_b   1.000
_cell.length_c   1.000
_cell.angle_alpha   90.00
_cell.angle_beta   90.00
_cell.angle_gamma   90.00
#
_symmetry.space_group_name_H-M   'P 1'
#
loop_
_entity.id
_entity.type
_entity.pdbx_description
1 polymer ?
#
loop_
_entity_poly.entity_id
_entity_poly.type
_entity_poly.pdbx_seq_one_letter_code
_entity_poly.pdbx_strand_id
1 'polypeptide(L)'
;MLPERFKEILLLTIFGTAGSILTGYVVFGRFVFVVKSPFFQFMSGGLLASVLFALFFVQREKDALFSGVIIFLFTYLISGGHFFLTQLLYFLGIAIAIYIFARWGFSEFSKFKFLRPLILISLFAVSFFLVQLILTLIYYSDKMPILPFKTVPIGALMGLGVAIGFEVADWVRPKLEKFVSE
;
A
#
# COMPACT_ATOMS: atom_id res chain seq x y z
N MET A 1 14.40 -14.97 -20.48
CA MET A 1 13.35 -13.93 -20.48
C MET A 1 12.43 -14.17 -19.29
N LEU A 2 12.17 -13.16 -18.46
CA LEU A 2 11.17 -13.28 -17.39
C LEU A 2 9.76 -13.35 -18.00
N PRO A 3 8.83 -14.14 -17.45
CA PRO A 3 7.45 -14.16 -17.90
C PRO A 3 6.84 -12.74 -17.88
N GLU A 4 6.03 -12.37 -18.87
CA GLU A 4 5.43 -11.02 -18.96
C GLU A 4 4.70 -10.60 -17.67
N ARG A 5 3.96 -11.53 -17.06
CA ARG A 5 3.30 -11.34 -15.76
C ARG A 5 4.26 -10.96 -14.64
N PHE A 6 5.48 -11.50 -14.65
CA PHE A 6 6.47 -11.21 -13.63
C PHE A 6 7.05 -9.79 -13.81
N LYS A 7 7.25 -9.35 -15.06
CA LYS A 7 7.68 -7.97 -15.33
C LYS A 7 6.65 -6.95 -14.84
N GLU A 8 5.36 -7.24 -15.05
CA GLU A 8 4.27 -6.38 -14.60
C GLU A 8 4.19 -6.28 -13.07
N ILE A 9 4.30 -7.41 -12.37
CA ILE A 9 4.39 -7.43 -10.90
C ILE A 9 5.55 -6.56 -10.41
N LEU A 10 6.72 -6.71 -11.04
CA LEU A 10 7.93 -6.01 -10.65
C LEU A 10 7.83 -4.50 -10.91
N LEU A 11 7.27 -4.08 -12.05
CA LEU A 11 7.05 -2.68 -12.37
C LEU A 11 6.08 -2.01 -11.39
N LEU A 12 4.90 -2.61 -11.16
CA LEU A 12 3.91 -2.10 -10.23
C LEU A 12 4.48 -2.01 -8.81
N THR A 13 5.24 -3.03 -8.39
CA THR A 13 5.85 -3.07 -7.07
C THR A 13 6.90 -1.96 -6.92
N ILE A 14 7.82 -1.82 -7.86
CA ILE A 14 8.91 -0.82 -7.79
C ILE A 14 8.34 0.59 -7.80
N PHE A 15 7.50 0.92 -8.80
CA PHE A 15 6.99 2.29 -8.93
C PHE A 15 6.02 2.66 -7.81
N GLY A 16 5.13 1.74 -7.39
CA GLY A 16 4.25 1.97 -6.25
C GLY A 16 5.02 2.23 -4.95
N THR A 17 6.05 1.41 -4.69
CA THR A 17 6.90 1.57 -3.50
C THR A 17 7.70 2.88 -3.57
N ALA A 18 8.32 3.18 -4.72
CA ALA A 18 9.07 4.41 -4.93
C ALA A 18 8.18 5.64 -4.77
N GLY A 19 6.96 5.62 -5.33
CA GLY A 19 5.99 6.69 -5.19
C GLY A 19 5.63 6.95 -3.72
N SER A 20 5.34 5.89 -2.95
CA SER A 20 5.10 5.99 -1.51
C SER A 20 6.29 6.59 -0.74
N ILE A 21 7.50 6.09 -0.99
CA ILE A 21 8.72 6.59 -0.36
C ILE A 21 8.95 8.07 -0.69
N LEU A 22 8.80 8.46 -1.96
CA LEU A 22 8.99 9.84 -2.41
C LEU A 22 7.98 10.79 -1.75
N THR A 23 6.70 10.42 -1.71
CA THR A 23 5.67 11.21 -1.03
C THR A 23 5.99 11.37 0.46
N GLY A 24 6.37 10.27 1.13
CA GLY A 24 6.80 10.34 2.52
C GLY A 24 8.04 11.20 2.73
N TYR A 25 9.04 11.09 1.84
CA TYR A 25 10.29 11.84 1.90
C TYR A 25 10.08 13.35 1.74
N VAL A 26 9.17 13.77 0.85
CA VAL A 26 8.85 15.19 0.65
C VAL A 26 8.26 15.82 1.93
N VAL A 27 7.45 15.08 2.68
CA VAL A 27 6.75 15.60 3.87
C VAL A 27 7.57 15.42 5.15
N PHE A 28 8.21 14.26 5.32
CA PHE A 28 8.87 13.85 6.56
C PHE A 28 10.40 13.69 6.40
N GLY A 29 10.97 14.02 5.25
CA GLY A 29 12.41 13.96 5.00
C GLY A 29 13.00 12.57 5.24
N ARG A 30 14.18 12.51 5.85
CA ARG A 30 14.93 11.26 6.08
C ARG A 30 14.27 10.31 7.10
N PHE A 31 13.25 10.76 7.85
CA PHE A 31 12.60 9.93 8.86
C PHE A 31 11.84 8.73 8.27
N VAL A 32 11.57 8.71 6.97
CA VAL A 32 10.99 7.55 6.26
C VAL A 32 11.95 6.36 6.17
N PHE A 33 13.26 6.59 6.30
CA PHE A 33 14.28 5.54 6.24
C PHE A 33 14.71 5.04 7.62
N VAL A 34 14.17 5.61 8.70
CA VAL A 34 14.52 5.23 10.08
C VAL A 34 13.56 4.15 10.56
N VAL A 35 14.03 2.90 10.72
CA VAL A 35 13.18 1.73 11.05
C VAL A 35 12.30 1.94 12.30
N LYS A 36 12.81 2.63 13.32
CA LYS A 36 12.07 2.90 14.57
C LYS A 36 11.10 4.09 14.48
N SER A 37 11.11 4.82 13.37
CA SER A 37 10.23 5.96 13.14
C SER A 37 8.84 5.49 12.72
N PRO A 38 7.75 6.13 13.20
CA PRO A 38 6.42 5.84 12.68
C PRO A 38 6.32 6.12 11.17
N PHE A 39 7.17 6.98 10.61
CA PHE A 39 7.16 7.31 9.18
C PHE A 39 7.81 6.23 8.31
N PHE A 40 8.44 5.21 8.91
CA PHE A 40 8.92 4.03 8.18
C PHE A 40 7.80 3.28 7.45
N GLN A 41 6.55 3.48 7.86
CA GLN A 41 5.37 2.92 7.20
C GLN A 41 5.23 3.32 5.73
N PHE A 42 5.80 4.46 5.30
CA PHE A 42 5.84 4.82 3.87
C PHE A 42 6.66 3.81 3.05
N MET A 43 7.69 3.24 3.64
CA MET A 43 8.53 2.24 3.00
C MET A 43 7.92 0.83 3.13
N SER A 44 7.62 0.39 4.35
CA SER A 44 7.09 -0.96 4.57
C SER A 44 5.63 -1.12 4.11
N GLY A 45 4.76 -0.15 4.42
CA GLY A 45 3.37 -0.12 3.98
C GLY A 45 3.23 0.15 2.48
N GLY A 46 4.08 1.02 1.92
CA GLY A 46 4.15 1.27 0.47
C GLY A 46 4.56 0.02 -0.31
N LEU A 47 5.59 -0.71 0.16
CA LEU A 47 5.98 -1.99 -0.42
C LEU A 47 4.86 -3.02 -0.31
N LEU A 48 4.28 -3.18 0.88
CA LEU A 48 3.19 -4.11 1.12
C LEU A 48 2.00 -3.83 0.19
N ALA A 49 1.55 -2.58 0.12
CA ALA A 49 0.46 -2.15 -0.74
C ALA A 49 0.73 -2.45 -2.22
N SER A 50 1.96 -2.19 -2.67
CA SER A 50 2.35 -2.39 -4.07
C SER A 50 2.45 -3.86 -4.44
N VAL A 51 2.99 -4.70 -3.54
CA VAL A 51 3.02 -6.16 -3.73
C VAL A 51 1.60 -6.73 -3.73
N LEU A 52 0.75 -6.35 -2.77
CA LEU A 52 -0.63 -6.82 -2.71
C LEU A 52 -1.41 -6.40 -3.97
N PHE A 53 -1.22 -5.18 -4.45
CA PHE A 53 -1.86 -4.71 -5.68
C PHE A 53 -1.45 -5.55 -6.86
N ALA A 54 -0.14 -5.77 -7.05
CA ALA A 54 0.39 -6.60 -8.11
C ALA A 54 -0.16 -8.04 -8.05
N LEU A 55 -0.29 -8.62 -6.85
CA LEU A 55 -0.86 -9.94 -6.65
C LEU A 55 -2.36 -9.98 -7.01
N PHE A 56 -3.16 -9.05 -6.51
CA PHE A 56 -4.60 -8.98 -6.82
C PHE A 56 -4.87 -8.65 -8.29
N PHE A 57 -3.96 -7.93 -8.95
CA PHE A 57 -4.08 -7.56 -10.36
C PHE A 57 -3.74 -8.73 -11.30
N VAL A 58 -2.73 -9.53 -10.97
CA VAL A 58 -2.19 -10.57 -11.88
C VAL A 58 -2.69 -11.98 -11.56
N GLN A 59 -2.96 -12.29 -10.29
CA GLN A 59 -3.32 -13.64 -9.84
C GLN A 59 -4.83 -13.79 -9.61
N ARG A 60 -5.27 -15.04 -9.40
CA ARG A 60 -6.63 -15.30 -8.91
C ARG A 60 -6.75 -14.81 -7.47
N GLU A 61 -7.93 -14.33 -7.08
CA GLU A 61 -8.16 -13.77 -5.74
C GLU A 61 -7.74 -14.72 -4.61
N LYS A 62 -8.02 -16.02 -4.75
CA LYS A 62 -7.64 -17.03 -3.74
C LYS A 62 -6.12 -17.12 -3.55
N ASP A 63 -5.37 -17.08 -4.64
CA ASP A 63 -3.90 -17.18 -4.63
C ASP A 63 -3.28 -15.89 -4.07
N ALA A 64 -3.86 -14.74 -4.41
CA ALA A 64 -3.46 -13.44 -3.88
C ALA A 64 -3.73 -13.33 -2.36
N LEU A 65 -4.88 -13.81 -1.89
CA LEU A 65 -5.21 -13.85 -0.45
C LEU A 65 -4.25 -14.77 0.30
N PHE A 66 -3.99 -15.98 -0.23
CA PHE A 66 -3.04 -16.92 0.38
C PHE A 66 -1.63 -16.33 0.46
N SER A 67 -1.16 -15.72 -0.63
CA SER A 67 0.13 -15.01 -0.67
C SER A 67 0.16 -13.84 0.32
N GLY A 68 -0.95 -13.10 0.44
CA GLY A 68 -1.11 -12.04 1.43
C GLY A 68 -0.95 -12.54 2.87
N VAL A 69 -1.57 -13.68 3.21
CA VAL A 69 -1.41 -14.32 4.52
C VAL A 69 0.05 -14.70 4.78
N ILE A 70 0.75 -15.26 3.80
CA ILE A 70 2.18 -15.58 3.91
C ILE A 70 3.01 -14.32 4.15
N ILE A 71 2.77 -13.25 3.39
CA ILE A 71 3.46 -11.97 3.55
C ILE A 71 3.22 -11.40 4.94
N PHE A 72 1.98 -11.46 5.44
CA PHE A 72 1.66 -11.02 6.79
C PHE A 72 2.44 -11.83 7.84
N LEU A 73 2.42 -13.17 7.76
CA LEU A 73 3.15 -14.01 8.70
C LEU A 73 4.66 -13.74 8.67
N PHE A 74 5.24 -13.58 7.47
CA PHE A 74 6.65 -13.28 7.31
C PHE A 74 7.04 -11.91 7.90
N THR A 75 6.26 -10.88 7.61
CA THR A 75 6.49 -9.53 8.16
C THR A 75 6.30 -9.48 9.67
N TYR A 76 5.30 -10.19 10.20
CA TYR A 76 5.08 -10.32 11.64
C TYR A 76 6.27 -10.99 12.34
N LEU A 77 6.78 -12.10 11.81
CA LEU A 77 7.95 -12.79 12.38
C LEU A 77 9.21 -11.91 12.37
N ILE A 78 9.47 -11.19 11.29
CA ILE A 78 10.63 -10.28 11.18
C ILE A 78 10.54 -9.12 12.17
N SER A 79 9.33 -8.61 12.44
CA SER A 79 9.13 -7.52 13.40
C SER A 79 9.33 -7.92 14.87
N GLY A 80 9.67 -9.19 15.15
CA GLY A 80 9.87 -9.70 16.51
C GLY A 80 8.57 -10.10 17.22
N GLY A 81 7.45 -10.16 16.51
CA GLY A 81 6.18 -10.69 17.05
C GLY A 81 5.49 -9.77 18.07
N HIS A 82 5.81 -8.48 18.11
CA HIS A 82 5.17 -7.55 19.04
C HIS A 82 3.87 -6.96 18.46
N PHE A 83 2.84 -6.82 19.29
CA PHE A 83 1.56 -6.19 18.94
C PHE A 83 0.84 -6.81 17.74
N PHE A 84 0.69 -8.15 17.74
CA PHE A 84 0.01 -8.92 16.68
C PHE A 84 -1.29 -8.27 16.19
N LEU A 85 -2.20 -7.94 17.10
CA LEU A 85 -3.50 -7.38 16.76
C LEU A 85 -3.38 -6.04 16.02
N THR A 86 -2.45 -5.18 16.41
CA THR A 86 -2.20 -3.90 15.74
C THR A 86 -1.69 -4.13 14.33
N GLN A 87 -0.68 -4.99 14.17
CA GLN A 87 -0.12 -5.29 12.85
C GLN A 87 -1.15 -5.95 11.93
N LEU A 88 -1.96 -6.87 12.45
CA LEU A 88 -3.03 -7.52 11.71
C LEU A 88 -4.06 -6.52 11.21
N LEU A 89 -4.53 -5.60 12.05
CA LEU A 89 -5.52 -4.61 11.65
C LEU A 89 -4.98 -3.66 10.58
N TYR A 90 -3.74 -3.16 10.72
CA TYR A 90 -3.12 -2.33 9.68
C TYR A 90 -2.92 -3.09 8.37
N PHE A 91 -2.47 -4.35 8.44
CA PHE A 91 -2.34 -5.21 7.26
C PHE A 91 -3.69 -5.39 6.57
N LEU A 92 -4.75 -5.73 7.32
CA LEU A 92 -6.10 -5.89 6.79
C LEU A 92 -6.62 -4.59 6.17
N GLY A 93 -6.40 -3.44 6.82
CA GLY A 93 -6.78 -2.14 6.30
C GLY A 93 -6.14 -1.83 4.94
N ILE A 94 -4.84 -2.10 4.79
CA ILE A 94 -4.12 -1.96 3.52
C ILE A 94 -4.64 -2.97 2.50
N ALA A 95 -4.78 -4.25 2.87
CA ALA A 95 -5.20 -5.32 1.98
C ALA A 95 -6.61 -5.10 1.42
N ILE A 96 -7.55 -4.68 2.27
CA ILE A 96 -8.93 -4.36 1.86
C ILE A 96 -8.94 -3.14 0.92
N ALA A 97 -8.24 -2.06 1.27
CA ALA A 97 -8.16 -0.87 0.42
C ALA A 97 -7.59 -1.22 -0.97
N ILE A 98 -6.52 -2.00 -1.01
CA ILE A 98 -5.88 -2.42 -2.25
C ILE A 98 -6.74 -3.41 -3.03
N TYR A 99 -7.44 -4.34 -2.37
CA TYR A 99 -8.38 -5.24 -3.04
C TYR A 99 -9.51 -4.46 -3.73
N ILE A 100 -10.16 -3.54 -3.02
CA ILE A 100 -11.22 -2.67 -3.57
C ILE A 100 -10.68 -1.89 -4.77
N PHE A 101 -9.49 -1.29 -4.64
CA PHE A 101 -8.87 -0.52 -5.70
C PHE A 101 -8.48 -1.38 -6.92
N ALA A 102 -7.93 -2.57 -6.71
CA ALA A 102 -7.53 -3.47 -7.79
C ALA A 102 -8.74 -3.98 -8.58
N ARG A 103 -9.87 -4.26 -7.93
CA ARG A 103 -11.06 -4.83 -8.58
C ARG A 103 -11.93 -3.79 -9.26
N TRP A 104 -12.19 -2.66 -8.60
CA TRP A 104 -13.11 -1.64 -9.10
C TRP A 104 -12.40 -0.35 -9.50
N GLY A 105 -11.43 0.10 -8.70
CA GLY A 105 -10.77 1.39 -8.92
C GLY A 105 -9.94 1.45 -10.20
N PHE A 106 -9.10 0.45 -10.45
CA PHE A 106 -8.12 0.51 -11.52
C PHE A 106 -8.72 0.23 -12.91
N SER A 107 -9.59 -0.77 -13.02
CA SER A 107 -10.21 -1.20 -14.29
C SER A 107 -11.31 -0.24 -14.76
N GLU A 108 -12.27 0.08 -13.89
CA GLU A 108 -13.47 0.86 -14.26
C GLU A 108 -13.15 2.32 -14.56
N PHE A 109 -12.16 2.91 -13.87
CA PHE A 109 -11.76 4.31 -14.05
C PHE A 109 -10.58 4.49 -15.01
N SER A 110 -10.34 3.53 -15.90
CA SER A 110 -9.25 3.60 -16.90
C SER A 110 -9.30 4.83 -17.81
N LYS A 111 -10.50 5.35 -18.09
CA LYS A 111 -10.70 6.58 -18.86
C LYS A 111 -10.42 7.85 -18.05
N PHE A 112 -10.48 7.79 -16.72
CA PHE A 112 -10.33 8.94 -15.82
C PHE A 112 -9.13 8.73 -14.90
N LYS A 113 -7.91 8.79 -15.47
CA LYS A 113 -6.65 8.54 -14.75
C LYS A 113 -6.47 9.39 -13.48
N PHE A 114 -6.98 10.61 -13.47
CA PHE A 114 -6.93 11.49 -12.28
C PHE A 114 -7.82 11.03 -11.12
N LEU A 115 -8.89 10.26 -11.38
CA LEU A 115 -9.78 9.76 -10.33
C LEU A 115 -9.15 8.61 -9.54
N ARG A 116 -8.31 7.80 -10.19
CA ARG A 116 -7.70 6.62 -9.57
C ARG A 116 -6.87 6.96 -8.32
N PRO A 117 -5.97 7.98 -8.34
CA PRO A 117 -5.30 8.43 -7.13
C PRO A 117 -6.26 8.89 -6.04
N LEU A 118 -7.31 9.65 -6.38
CA LEU A 118 -8.29 10.12 -5.39
C LEU A 118 -9.01 8.97 -4.69
N ILE A 119 -9.35 7.91 -5.44
CA ILE A 119 -9.97 6.70 -4.87
C ILE A 119 -9.00 6.03 -3.90
N LEU A 120 -7.73 5.80 -4.30
CA LEU A 120 -6.78 5.09 -3.45
C LEU A 120 -6.43 5.88 -2.18
N ILE A 121 -6.28 7.20 -2.29
CA ILE A 121 -6.10 8.13 -1.15
C ILE A 121 -7.26 7.98 -0.17
N SER A 122 -8.49 8.03 -0.68
CA SER A 122 -9.70 7.95 0.14
C SER A 122 -9.81 6.59 0.84
N LEU A 123 -9.53 5.50 0.11
CA LEU A 123 -9.56 4.15 0.68
C LEU A 123 -8.52 3.98 1.79
N PHE A 124 -7.30 4.46 1.60
CA PHE A 124 -6.26 4.38 2.63
C PHE A 124 -6.61 5.24 3.85
N ALA A 125 -7.09 6.47 3.62
CA ALA A 125 -7.51 7.38 4.69
C ALA A 125 -8.62 6.75 5.54
N VAL A 126 -9.65 6.17 4.90
CA VAL A 126 -10.77 5.49 5.58
C VAL A 126 -10.28 4.24 6.30
N SER A 127 -9.48 3.39 5.66
CA SER A 127 -8.93 2.19 6.31
C SER A 127 -8.11 2.54 7.55
N PHE A 128 -7.25 3.55 7.49
CA PHE A 128 -6.43 3.96 8.62
C PHE A 128 -7.26 4.57 9.74
N PHE A 129 -8.28 5.37 9.40
CA PHE A 129 -9.26 5.87 10.36
C PHE A 129 -9.96 4.71 11.09
N LEU A 130 -10.48 3.72 10.35
CA LEU A 130 -11.19 2.58 10.92
C LEU A 130 -10.29 1.71 11.79
N VAL A 131 -9.07 1.41 11.35
CA VAL A 131 -8.09 0.66 12.15
C VAL A 131 -7.80 1.39 13.44
N GLN A 132 -7.56 2.69 13.38
CA GLN A 132 -7.26 3.47 14.57
C GLN A 132 -8.47 3.59 15.50
N LEU A 133 -9.68 3.71 14.96
CA LEU A 133 -10.93 3.70 15.74
C LEU A 133 -11.08 2.38 16.50
N ILE A 134 -10.89 1.24 15.82
CA ILE A 134 -10.96 -0.10 16.44
C ILE A 134 -9.90 -0.23 17.54
N LEU A 135 -8.64 0.15 17.25
CA LEU A 135 -7.56 0.09 18.25
C LEU A 135 -7.84 0.99 19.46
N THR A 136 -8.41 2.17 19.23
CA THR A 136 -8.78 3.10 20.31
C THR A 136 -9.88 2.51 21.19
N LEU A 137 -10.86 1.80 20.61
CA LEU A 137 -11.92 1.12 21.36
C LEU A 137 -11.39 -0.07 22.17
N ILE A 138 -10.44 -0.83 21.62
CA ILE A 138 -9.88 -2.03 22.28
C ILE A 138 -8.91 -1.66 23.41
N TYR A 139 -8.03 -0.69 23.17
CA TYR A 139 -6.96 -0.31 24.10
C TYR A 139 -7.31 0.93 24.93
N TYR A 140 -8.60 1.29 25.04
CA TYR A 140 -9.06 2.49 25.70
C TYR A 140 -8.39 2.65 27.07
N SER A 141 -7.55 3.67 27.18
CA SER A 141 -6.73 3.98 28.35
C SER A 141 -6.70 5.49 28.50
N ASP A 142 -6.85 5.98 29.73
CA ASP A 142 -6.80 7.42 30.07
C ASP A 142 -5.47 8.09 29.64
N LYS A 143 -4.47 7.29 29.23
CA LYS A 143 -3.17 7.74 28.70
C LYS A 143 -3.07 7.74 27.17
N MET A 144 -4.15 7.49 26.43
CA MET A 144 -4.21 7.65 24.96
C MET A 144 -5.00 8.91 24.57
N PRO A 145 -4.46 10.13 24.80
CA PRO A 145 -5.12 11.32 24.31
C PRO A 145 -4.98 11.38 22.78
N ILE A 146 -6.11 11.32 22.07
CA ILE A 146 -6.30 11.92 20.73
C ILE A 146 -5.41 11.32 19.62
N LEU A 147 -5.48 10.00 19.41
CA LEU A 147 -4.82 9.32 18.28
C LEU A 147 -5.65 9.06 16.99
N PRO A 148 -7.01 9.11 16.93
CA PRO A 148 -7.74 8.66 15.73
C PRO A 148 -7.42 9.44 14.46
N PHE A 149 -6.94 10.68 14.59
CA PHE A 149 -6.67 11.56 13.45
C PHE A 149 -5.20 11.65 13.05
N LYS A 150 -4.24 11.13 13.84
CA LYS A 150 -2.81 11.27 13.50
C LYS A 150 -2.39 10.35 12.37
N THR A 151 -3.06 9.20 12.22
CA THR A 151 -2.71 8.18 11.23
C THR A 151 -3.45 8.37 9.91
N VAL A 152 -4.57 9.11 9.89
CA VAL A 152 -5.36 9.38 8.67
C VAL A 152 -4.56 10.15 7.61
N PRO A 153 -3.87 11.26 7.93
CA PRO A 153 -3.02 11.95 6.95
C PRO A 153 -1.90 11.05 6.42
N ILE A 154 -1.38 10.17 7.26
CA ILE A 154 -0.31 9.25 6.85
C ILE A 154 -0.85 8.21 5.86
N GLY A 155 -2.02 7.62 6.16
CA GLY A 155 -2.73 6.73 5.25
C GLY A 155 -3.01 7.42 3.91
N ALA A 156 -3.56 8.64 3.94
CA ALA A 156 -3.86 9.43 2.75
C ALA A 156 -2.61 9.69 1.89
N LEU A 157 -1.51 10.14 2.50
CA LEU A 157 -0.24 10.40 1.81
C LEU A 157 0.39 9.11 1.25
N MET A 158 0.30 8.01 1.98
CA MET A 158 0.77 6.71 1.50
C MET A 158 -0.05 6.26 0.29
N GLY A 159 -1.39 6.35 0.36
CA GLY A 159 -2.28 6.05 -0.76
C GLY A 159 -2.00 6.93 -1.98
N LEU A 160 -1.71 8.21 -1.79
CA LEU A 160 -1.30 9.13 -2.86
C LEU A 160 -0.02 8.65 -3.55
N GLY A 161 1.02 8.38 -2.76
CA GLY A 161 2.32 7.99 -3.30
C GLY A 161 2.24 6.66 -4.06
N VAL A 162 1.56 5.67 -3.49
CA VAL A 162 1.33 4.38 -4.15
C VAL A 162 0.55 4.57 -5.46
N ALA A 163 -0.51 5.39 -5.46
CA ALA A 163 -1.31 5.62 -6.66
C ALA A 163 -0.54 6.32 -7.78
N ILE A 164 0.24 7.35 -7.45
CA ILE A 164 1.11 8.03 -8.42
C ILE A 164 2.09 7.01 -9.02
N GLY A 165 2.66 6.14 -8.17
CA GLY A 165 3.53 5.05 -8.62
C GLY A 165 2.86 4.12 -9.63
N PHE A 166 1.61 3.71 -9.38
CA PHE A 166 0.86 2.87 -10.31
C PHE A 166 0.56 3.56 -11.64
N GLU A 167 0.22 4.85 -11.63
CA GLU A 167 0.01 5.62 -12.87
C GLU A 167 1.31 5.77 -13.68
N VAL A 168 2.45 5.97 -13.01
CA VAL A 168 3.76 5.99 -13.67
C VAL A 168 4.08 4.61 -14.27
N ALA A 169 3.82 3.52 -13.54
CA ALA A 169 4.02 2.17 -14.06
C ALA A 169 3.18 1.89 -15.32
N ASP A 170 1.90 2.27 -15.30
CA ASP A 170 0.98 2.15 -16.44
C ASP A 170 1.45 2.98 -17.65
N TRP A 171 2.02 4.16 -17.42
CA TRP A 171 2.56 5.00 -18.49
C TRP A 171 3.88 4.49 -19.09
N VAL A 172 4.75 3.90 -18.26
CA VAL A 172 6.06 3.40 -18.68
C VAL A 172 5.96 2.03 -19.37
N ARG A 173 5.02 1.19 -18.95
CA ARG A 173 4.82 -0.18 -19.49
C ARG A 173 4.83 -0.27 -21.03
N PRO A 174 3.97 0.45 -21.78
CA PRO A 174 3.91 0.32 -23.25
C PRO A 174 5.18 0.83 -23.94
N LYS A 175 5.97 1.70 -23.29
CA LYS A 175 7.26 2.18 -23.84
C LYS A 175 8.35 1.12 -23.68
N LEU A 176 8.36 0.41 -22.54
CA LEU A 176 9.26 -0.71 -22.31
C LEU A 176 8.98 -1.89 -23.25
N GLU A 177 7.71 -2.20 -23.50
CA GLU A 177 7.33 -3.27 -24.45
C GLU A 177 7.87 -3.01 -25.86
N LYS A 178 7.80 -1.75 -26.34
CA LYS A 178 8.35 -1.35 -27.64
C LYS A 178 9.88 -1.46 -27.71
N PHE A 179 10.58 -1.02 -26.67
CA PHE A 179 12.05 -1.04 -26.63
C PHE A 179 12.63 -2.46 -26.55
N VAL A 180 11.89 -3.42 -26.00
CA VAL A 180 12.32 -4.82 -25.89
C VAL A 180 11.98 -5.63 -27.16
N SER A 181 11.07 -5.13 -27.99
CA SER A 181 10.71 -5.74 -29.27
C SER A 181 11.57 -5.28 -30.46
N GLU A 182 12.36 -4.24 -30.27
CA GLU A 182 13.38 -3.73 -31.23
C GLU A 182 14.75 -4.36 -30.93
#